data_AF-A0A934DC26-F1
#
_entry.id   AF-A0A934DC26-F1
#
_cell.length_a   1.000
_cell.length_b   1.000
_cell.length_c   1.000
_cell.angle_alpha   90.00
_cell.angle_beta   90.00
_cell.angle_gamma   90.00
#
_symmetry.space_group_name_H-M   'P 1'
#
loop_
_entity.id
_entity.type
_entity.pdbx_description
1 polymer ?
#
loop_
_entity_poly.entity_id
_entity_poly.type
_entity_poly.pdbx_seq_one_letter_code
_entity_poly.pdbx_strand_id
1 'polypeptide(L)'
;MITFFRSLLTFVLVATIVRAQSTTPQYDFTVALDSSGSHKSIQEAVNACRDYAERQYSILVKTGVYREKLVLPSWKTHITIIGQKVGSTIITYD
;
A
#
# COMPACT_ATOMS: atom_id res chain seq x y z
N MET A 1 -37.77 -36.66 -8.16
CA MET A 1 -36.98 -36.54 -6.92
C MET A 1 -35.46 -36.41 -7.18
N ILE A 2 -34.86 -37.20 -8.08
CA ILE A 2 -33.41 -37.15 -8.39
C ILE A 2 -32.94 -35.89 -9.15
N THR A 3 -33.77 -35.30 -10.02
CA THR A 3 -33.45 -34.08 -10.77
C THR A 3 -33.34 -32.84 -9.89
N PHE A 4 -34.14 -32.78 -8.81
CA PHE A 4 -34.10 -31.71 -7.81
C PHE A 4 -32.78 -31.71 -7.02
N PHE A 5 -32.28 -32.90 -6.67
CA PHE A 5 -31.03 -33.06 -5.93
C PHE A 5 -29.80 -32.70 -6.79
N ARG A 6 -29.83 -33.00 -8.10
CA ARG A 6 -28.77 -32.59 -9.04
C ARG A 6 -28.73 -31.07 -9.23
N SER A 7 -29.89 -30.42 -9.32
CA SER A 7 -29.99 -28.96 -9.41
C SER A 7 -29.47 -28.27 -8.14
N LEU A 8 -29.78 -28.82 -6.96
CA LEU A 8 -29.27 -28.33 -5.68
C LEU A 8 -27.74 -28.48 -5.58
N LEU A 9 -27.18 -29.61 -6.02
CA LEU A 9 -25.74 -29.87 -6.02
C LEU A 9 -24.98 -28.91 -6.96
N THR A 10 -25.54 -28.60 -8.13
CA THR A 10 -24.95 -27.61 -9.04
C THR A 10 -25.00 -26.19 -8.49
N PHE A 11 -26.02 -25.84 -7.70
CA PHE A 11 -26.15 -24.52 -7.10
C PHE A 11 -25.11 -24.29 -5.99
N VAL A 12 -24.82 -25.32 -5.19
CA VAL A 12 -23.80 -25.27 -4.12
C VAL A 12 -22.38 -25.12 -4.69
N LEU A 13 -22.08 -25.70 -5.86
CA LEU A 13 -20.76 -25.59 -6.50
C LEU A 13 -20.48 -24.18 -7.07
N VAL A 14 -21.51 -23.43 -7.46
CA VAL A 14 -21.38 -22.05 -8.00
C VAL A 14 -21.21 -21.02 -6.88
N ALA A 15 -21.74 -21.28 -5.69
CA ALA A 15 -21.64 -20.36 -4.55
C ALA A 15 -20.22 -20.25 -3.96
N THR A 16 -19.35 -21.24 -4.17
CA THR A 16 -17.98 -21.26 -3.61
C THR A 16 -16.96 -20.46 -4.43
N ILE A 17 -17.33 -19.97 -5.62
CA ILE A 17 -16.41 -19.29 -6.54
C ILE A 17 -16.48 -17.76 -6.42
N VAL A 18 -17.41 -17.21 -5.64
CA VAL A 18 -17.53 -15.76 -5.44
C VAL A 18 -16.51 -15.31 -4.39
N ARG A 19 -15.29 -14.99 -4.84
CA ARG A 19 -14.31 -14.29 -4.01
C ARG A 19 -14.54 -12.79 -4.18
N ALA A 20 -14.97 -12.12 -3.11
CA ALA A 20 -14.94 -10.66 -3.06
C ALA A 20 -13.48 -10.19 -3.17
N GLN A 21 -13.14 -9.48 -4.25
CA GLN A 21 -11.84 -8.85 -4.39
C GLN A 21 -11.92 -7.48 -3.73
N SER A 22 -11.26 -7.32 -2.58
CA SER A 22 -11.09 -6.02 -1.95
C SER A 22 -10.23 -5.13 -2.83
N THR A 23 -10.76 -3.97 -3.24
CA THR A 23 -10.01 -2.92 -3.93
C THR A 23 -9.04 -2.26 -2.94
N THR A 24 -7.89 -2.88 -2.75
CA THR A 24 -6.83 -2.30 -1.92
C THR A 24 -6.26 -1.09 -2.68
N PRO A 25 -6.19 0.11 -2.08
CA PRO A 25 -5.53 1.24 -2.72
C PRO A 25 -4.10 0.85 -3.11
N GLN A 26 -3.79 0.98 -4.39
CA GLN A 26 -2.48 0.63 -4.91
C GLN A 26 -1.53 1.81 -4.68
N TYR A 27 -0.45 1.55 -3.94
CA TYR A 27 0.63 2.51 -3.71
C TYR A 27 1.89 2.04 -4.44
N ASP A 28 2.72 2.97 -4.90
CA ASP A 28 3.98 2.64 -5.56
C ASP A 28 4.99 2.06 -4.57
N PHE A 29 5.07 2.65 -3.37
CA PHE A 29 5.98 2.22 -2.31
C PHE A 29 5.25 2.16 -0.97
N THR A 30 5.61 1.18 -0.15
CA THR A 30 5.17 1.09 1.26
C THR A 30 6.37 1.17 2.19
N VAL A 31 6.33 2.05 3.18
CA VAL A 31 7.38 2.22 4.19
C VAL A 31 6.89 1.66 5.52
N ALA A 32 7.64 0.74 6.11
CA ALA A 32 7.30 0.12 7.37
C ALA A 32 8.53 -0.23 8.21
N LEU A 33 8.53 0.18 9.48
CA LEU A 33 9.63 -0.07 10.42
C LEU A 33 9.83 -1.57 10.72
N ASP A 34 8.75 -2.34 10.67
CA ASP A 34 8.73 -3.79 10.88
C ASP A 34 9.22 -4.60 9.66
N SER A 35 9.70 -3.93 8.60
CA SER A 35 10.13 -4.55 7.33
C SER A 35 9.00 -5.22 6.54
N SER A 36 7.73 -5.00 6.90
CA SER A 36 6.58 -5.54 6.16
C SER A 36 6.20 -4.72 4.91
N GLY A 37 6.98 -3.67 4.61
CA GLY A 37 6.82 -2.81 3.45
C GLY A 37 7.98 -2.96 2.46
N SER A 38 7.95 -2.17 1.38
CA SER A 38 9.01 -2.05 0.38
C SER A 38 10.31 -1.47 0.96
N HIS A 39 10.21 -0.52 1.89
CA HIS A 39 11.35 0.19 2.48
C HIS A 39 11.20 0.34 4.00
N LYS A 40 12.32 0.53 4.71
CA LYS A 40 12.33 0.79 6.15
C LYS A 40 12.30 2.27 6.50
N SER A 41 12.91 3.10 5.65
CA SER A 41 12.99 4.56 5.80
C SER A 41 12.21 5.27 4.70
N ILE A 42 11.71 6.47 5.02
CA ILE A 42 11.00 7.33 4.06
C ILE A 42 12.01 7.90 3.04
N GLN A 43 13.22 8.25 3.46
CA GLN A 43 14.28 8.72 2.55
C GLN A 43 14.65 7.66 1.50
N GLU A 44 14.71 6.39 1.88
CA GLU A 44 14.95 5.29 0.92
C GLU A 44 13.86 5.23 -0.15
N ALA A 45 12.59 5.35 0.27
CA ALA A 45 11.47 5.34 -0.67
C ALA A 45 11.46 6.56 -1.61
N VAL A 46 11.81 7.75 -1.10
CA VAL A 46 11.99 8.96 -1.93
C VAL A 46 13.14 8.78 -2.91
N ASN A 47 14.25 8.20 -2.47
CA ASN A 47 15.41 7.96 -3.33
C ASN A 47 15.11 6.94 -4.44
N ALA A 48 14.26 5.95 -4.16
CA ALA A 48 13.80 4.95 -5.12
C ALA A 48 12.85 5.51 -6.20
N CYS A 49 12.25 6.68 -5.99
CA CYS A 49 11.47 7.37 -7.02
C CYS A 49 12.37 7.78 -8.19
N ARG A 50 11.87 7.73 -9.43
CA ARG A 50 12.64 8.19 -10.59
C ARG A 50 12.86 9.71 -10.52
N ASP A 51 14.04 10.17 -10.92
CA ASP A 51 14.30 11.60 -11.07
C ASP A 51 13.47 12.19 -12.22
N TYR A 52 13.01 13.44 -12.07
CA TYR A 52 12.15 14.13 -13.04
C TYR A 52 10.95 13.26 -13.48
N ALA A 53 10.27 12.67 -12.51
CA ALA A 53 9.12 11.83 -12.77
C ALA A 53 7.99 12.64 -13.44
N GLU A 54 7.52 12.18 -14.60
CA GLU A 54 6.33 12.74 -15.26
C GLU A 54 5.05 12.28 -14.57
N ARG A 55 5.07 11.08 -13.98
CA ARG A 55 3.96 10.50 -13.21
C ARG A 55 4.11 10.78 -11.73
N GLN A 56 2.99 10.75 -11.01
CA GLN A 56 2.96 10.81 -9.56
C GLN A 56 3.44 9.49 -8.94
N TYR A 57 4.22 9.60 -7.87
CA TYR A 57 4.64 8.49 -7.01
C TYR A 57 3.92 8.58 -5.66
N SER A 58 3.27 7.50 -5.26
CA SER A 58 2.52 7.38 -4.01
C SER A 58 3.27 6.51 -3.01
N ILE A 59 3.64 7.09 -1.87
CA ILE A 59 4.37 6.43 -0.80
C ILE A 59 3.45 6.30 0.41
N LEU A 60 3.04 5.08 0.74
CA LEU A 60 2.31 4.77 1.97
C LEU A 60 3.29 4.59 3.13
N VAL A 61 3.11 5.33 4.21
CA VAL A 61 3.90 5.20 5.43
C VAL A 61 3.04 4.56 6.51
N LYS A 62 3.43 3.36 6.97
CA LYS A 62 2.71 2.65 8.03
C LYS A 62 2.78 3.40 9.36
N THR A 63 1.99 2.97 10.33
CA THR A 63 2.03 3.54 11.69
C THR A 63 3.39 3.30 12.33
N GLY A 64 3.96 4.34 12.93
CA GLY A 64 5.30 4.29 13.50
C GLY A 64 5.89 5.68 13.71
N VAL A 65 6.97 5.73 14.49
CA VAL A 65 7.78 6.94 14.70
C VAL A 65 9.05 6.82 13.86
N TYR A 66 9.14 7.63 12.82
CA TYR A 66 10.25 7.67 11.87
C TYR A 66 11.21 8.79 12.28
N ARG A 67 12.34 8.42 12.87
CA ARG A 67 13.39 9.35 13.31
C ARG A 67 14.40 9.59 12.19
N GLU A 68 14.07 10.46 11.26
CA GLU A 68 14.92 10.75 10.10
C GLU A 68 14.76 12.19 9.62
N LYS A 69 15.85 12.77 9.09
CA LYS A 69 15.82 14.06 8.41
C LYS A 69 15.60 13.86 6.92
N LEU A 70 14.45 14.31 6.42
CA LEU A 70 14.12 14.21 5.01
C LEU A 70 14.82 15.30 4.19
N VAL A 71 15.49 14.87 3.13
CA VAL A 71 16.03 15.73 2.09
C VAL A 71 15.27 15.43 0.81
N LEU A 72 14.54 16.43 0.31
CA LEU A 72 13.84 16.38 -0.97
C LEU A 72 14.58 17.27 -1.98
N PRO A 73 15.45 16.70 -2.83
CA PRO A 73 16.09 17.45 -3.89
C PRO A 73 15.06 18.02 -4.87
N SER A 74 15.39 19.14 -5.52
CA SER A 74 14.50 19.82 -6.47
C SER A 74 14.08 18.97 -7.68
N TRP A 75 14.89 17.98 -8.05
CA TRP A 75 14.63 17.08 -9.17
C TRP A 75 13.75 15.87 -8.83
N LYS A 76 13.45 15.63 -7.55
CA LYS A 76 12.51 14.58 -7.10
C LYS A 76 11.09 15.15 -7.12
N THR A 77 10.46 15.15 -8.29
CA THR A 77 9.13 15.75 -8.52
C THR A 77 7.98 14.75 -8.34
N HIS A 78 6.78 15.28 -8.09
CA HIS A 78 5.51 14.53 -8.06
C HIS A 78 5.43 13.37 -7.05
N ILE A 79 6.02 13.55 -5.87
CA ILE A 79 5.95 12.57 -4.78
C ILE A 79 4.81 12.92 -3.82
N THR A 80 4.01 11.93 -3.43
CA THR A 80 2.96 12.05 -2.42
C THR A 80 3.21 11.05 -1.31
N ILE A 81 3.31 11.57 -0.09
CA ILE A 81 3.54 10.77 1.12
C ILE A 81 2.23 10.71 1.89
N ILE A 82 1.75 9.50 2.15
CA ILE A 82 0.44 9.23 2.76
C ILE A 82 0.66 8.44 4.04
N GLY A 83 0.29 9.01 5.18
CA GLY A 83 0.32 8.28 6.45
C GLY A 83 -0.86 7.31 6.57
N GLN A 84 -0.61 6.10 7.06
CA GLN A 84 -1.64 5.07 7.25
C GLN A 84 -2.68 5.47 8.30
N LYS A 85 -2.27 6.16 9.36
CA LYS A 85 -3.18 6.64 10.41
C LYS A 85 -2.72 7.99 10.96
N VAL A 86 -3.67 8.93 10.99
CA VAL A 86 -3.47 10.26 11.60
C VAL A 86 -3.09 10.10 13.08
N GLY A 87 -2.04 10.80 13.51
CA GLY A 87 -1.56 10.80 14.90
C GLY A 87 -0.73 9.58 15.31
N SER A 88 -0.60 8.55 14.47
CA SER A 88 0.25 7.38 14.74
C SER A 88 1.40 7.21 13.73
N THR A 89 1.33 7.87 12.58
CA THR A 89 2.46 8.01 11.67
C THR A 89 3.13 9.35 11.96
N ILE A 90 4.27 9.32 12.63
CA ILE A 90 5.00 10.51 13.10
C ILE A 90 6.38 10.52 12.46
N ILE A 91 6.75 11.63 11.83
CA ILE A 91 8.10 11.89 11.32
C ILE A 91 8.72 12.92 12.25
N THR A 92 9.86 12.60 12.85
CA THR A 92 10.54 13.46 13.82
C THR A 92 12.04 13.42 13.62
N TYR A 93 12.73 14.42 14.16
CA TYR A 93 14.19 14.51 14.19
C TYR A 93 14.57 15.22 15.49
N ASP A 94 15.69 14.81 16.09
CA ASP A 94 16.27 15.44 17.29
C ASP A 94 17.46 16.32 16.88
#